data_AF-A0A525VQF6-F1
#
_entry.id   AF-A0A525VQF6-F1
#
_cell.length_a   1.000
_cell.length_b   1.000
_cell.length_c   1.000
_cell.angle_alpha   90.00
_cell.angle_beta   90.00
_cell.angle_gamma   90.00
#
_symmetry.space_group_name_H-M   'P 1'
#
loop_
_entity.id
_entity.type
_entity.pdbx_description
1 polymer ?
#
loop_
_entity_poly.entity_id
_entity_poly.type
_entity_poly.pdbx_seq_one_letter_code
_entity_poly.pdbx_strand_id
1 'polypeptide(L)'
;MDIQEELIQYAKALPHETRLSILMAFPEEKLHKHVKALFERMEPSYSIAITYGVNGHGKDLVIVKKDNLGIDVTAVVVKCWPITEITAGAVDRLKKEITDILKAGASMKFQEVESLVGHALEHPAEIESIFKDLPVNKVMVIVAGEFSPQARKQLVADVPVNLEDVRDIDWLIGKCVEHYPQVFFEQEIIDPLHAQIAQLEAKHWLGGKSKNLSDYYVEILVAKTGARERAKAREVSVDKPSHLAKLKEIIEEDRRVLLVGDPSSGKSGALVRLAIQMFRDALMDVIRGSDHKRPFELPILVSARQILEMGGTGALLGTLVVSPELESRMVIKMLMVDALDEVPSSKRQQALDKAAQFADELNVSLLVTSRKIEMLKTPPAGFTRYELLPFEVSQALKLFAKLVEGNKDKLKLLKSGLEKIQFKMPMVPLSLILLFELVEEKREIPESVNELYDRFTDIAFGRWDKDKGIEVTFELSTEEALLGRLGTYRIAFKRKD
;
A
#
# COMPACT_ATOMS: atom_id res chain seq x y z
N MET A 1 -10.60 5.96 3.04
CA MET A 1 -10.76 5.02 4.16
C MET A 1 -9.53 4.15 4.10
N ASP A 2 -8.85 3.99 5.23
CA ASP A 2 -7.65 3.18 5.28
C ASP A 2 -8.04 1.72 5.03
N ILE A 3 -7.32 1.05 4.13
CA ILE A 3 -7.59 -0.36 3.80
C ILE A 3 -7.41 -1.23 5.05
N GLN A 4 -6.47 -0.84 5.93
CA GLN A 4 -6.26 -1.53 7.19
C GLN A 4 -7.48 -1.39 8.11
N GLU A 5 -8.11 -0.22 8.17
CA GLU A 5 -9.37 -0.04 8.91
C GLU A 5 -10.50 -0.90 8.33
N GLU A 6 -10.60 -1.00 7.01
CA GLU A 6 -11.57 -1.88 6.34
C GLU A 6 -11.34 -3.35 6.73
N LEU A 7 -10.10 -3.84 6.59
CA LEU A 7 -9.74 -5.21 6.99
C LEU A 7 -10.07 -5.49 8.45
N ILE A 8 -9.78 -4.56 9.37
CA ILE A 8 -10.16 -4.67 10.78
C ILE A 8 -11.67 -4.76 10.93
N GLN A 9 -12.46 -3.96 10.20
CA GLN A 9 -13.92 -4.02 10.25
C GLN A 9 -14.46 -5.35 9.74
N TYR A 10 -13.93 -5.88 8.62
CA TYR A 10 -14.34 -7.19 8.11
C TYR A 10 -13.93 -8.32 9.06
N ALA A 11 -12.71 -8.28 9.60
CA ALA A 11 -12.26 -9.25 10.60
C ALA A 11 -13.13 -9.22 11.86
N LYS A 12 -13.56 -8.03 12.32
CA LYS A 12 -14.53 -7.87 13.43
C LYS A 12 -15.91 -8.43 13.10
N ALA A 13 -16.34 -8.33 11.84
CA ALA A 13 -17.63 -8.82 11.38
C ALA A 13 -17.68 -10.36 11.24
N LEU A 14 -16.53 -11.03 11.10
CA LEU A 14 -16.47 -12.49 11.08
C LEU A 14 -16.96 -13.07 12.43
N PRO A 15 -17.83 -14.10 12.40
CA PRO A 15 -18.21 -14.83 13.61
C PRO A 15 -16.96 -15.32 14.36
N HIS A 16 -17.02 -15.30 15.70
CA HIS A 16 -15.91 -15.76 16.54
C HIS A 16 -15.50 -17.19 16.20
N GLU A 17 -16.48 -18.09 16.02
CA GLU A 17 -16.26 -19.49 15.61
C GLU A 17 -15.50 -19.60 14.28
N THR A 18 -15.79 -18.73 13.31
CA THR A 18 -15.08 -18.71 12.02
C THR A 18 -13.62 -18.32 12.21
N ARG A 19 -13.35 -17.25 12.98
CA ARG A 19 -11.98 -16.81 13.29
C ARG A 19 -11.18 -17.88 14.03
N LEU A 20 -11.82 -18.53 15.00
CA LEU A 20 -11.25 -19.66 15.71
C LEU A 20 -10.90 -20.81 14.75
N SER A 21 -11.84 -21.21 13.89
CA SER A 21 -11.63 -22.30 12.94
C SER A 21 -10.47 -22.04 11.96
N ILE A 22 -10.29 -20.80 11.51
CA ILE A 22 -9.19 -20.41 10.62
C ILE A 22 -7.85 -20.54 11.34
N LEU A 23 -7.72 -19.98 12.54
CA LEU A 23 -6.47 -20.08 13.29
C LEU A 23 -6.12 -21.52 13.66
N MET A 24 -7.14 -22.35 13.94
CA MET A 24 -6.97 -23.76 14.26
C MET A 24 -6.71 -24.66 13.06
N ALA A 25 -6.96 -24.17 11.84
CA ALA A 25 -6.63 -24.89 10.62
C ALA A 25 -5.14 -24.81 10.26
N PHE A 26 -4.39 -23.85 10.83
CA PHE A 26 -2.96 -23.73 10.55
C PHE A 26 -2.15 -24.82 11.27
N PRO A 27 -1.22 -25.49 10.57
CA PRO A 27 -0.18 -26.28 11.22
C PRO A 27 0.62 -25.40 12.19
N GLU A 28 1.13 -25.98 13.29
CA GLU A 28 1.90 -25.27 14.34
C GLU A 28 3.04 -24.43 13.74
N GLU A 29 3.80 -24.99 12.80
CA GLU A 29 4.88 -24.28 12.08
C GLU A 29 4.39 -23.04 11.31
N LYS A 30 3.19 -23.12 10.71
CA LYS A 30 2.57 -21.99 9.98
C LYS A 30 2.04 -20.96 10.98
N LEU A 31 1.47 -21.40 12.11
CA LEU A 31 1.02 -20.50 13.18
C LEU A 31 2.19 -19.71 13.77
N HIS A 32 3.37 -20.30 13.95
CA HIS A 32 4.57 -19.58 14.41
C HIS A 32 4.91 -18.39 13.50
N LYS A 33 4.79 -18.57 12.18
CA LYS A 33 5.01 -17.48 11.21
C LYS A 33 3.97 -16.37 11.35
N HIS A 34 2.70 -16.72 11.56
CA HIS A 34 1.64 -15.73 11.79
C HIS A 34 1.81 -15.00 13.14
N VAL A 35 2.22 -15.69 14.19
CA VAL A 35 2.51 -15.09 15.50
C VAL A 35 3.71 -14.13 15.41
N LYS A 36 4.77 -14.50 14.66
CA LYS A 36 5.88 -13.59 14.36
C LYS A 36 5.38 -12.31 13.68
N ALA A 37 4.62 -12.46 12.60
CA ALA A 37 4.08 -11.33 11.84
C ALA A 37 3.15 -10.44 12.69
N LEU A 38 2.37 -11.05 13.60
CA LEU A 38 1.56 -10.32 14.56
C LEU A 38 2.42 -9.45 15.47
N PHE A 39 3.47 -10.01 16.08
CA PHE A 39 4.35 -9.25 16.97
C PHE A 39 5.13 -8.14 16.24
N GLU A 40 5.59 -8.39 15.00
CA GLU A 40 6.25 -7.37 14.16
C GLU A 40 5.33 -6.18 13.87
N ARG A 41 4.01 -6.40 13.81
CA ARG A 41 3.02 -5.34 13.62
C ARG A 41 2.58 -4.66 14.91
N MET A 42 2.54 -5.40 16.02
CA MET A 42 2.26 -4.82 17.33
C MET A 42 3.38 -3.86 17.75
N GLU A 43 4.64 -4.26 17.53
CA GLU A 43 5.81 -3.54 18.02
C GLU A 43 6.93 -3.54 16.93
N PRO A 44 6.87 -2.63 15.94
CA PRO A 44 7.82 -2.60 14.82
C PRO A 44 9.29 -2.36 15.20
N SER A 45 9.54 -1.90 16.43
CA SER A 45 10.88 -1.66 16.97
C SER A 45 11.55 -2.92 17.55
N TYR A 46 10.81 -4.03 17.66
CA TYR A 46 11.33 -5.26 18.28
C TYR A 46 11.99 -6.16 17.23
N SER A 47 13.03 -6.87 17.64
CA SER A 47 13.64 -7.90 16.81
C SER A 47 13.04 -9.25 17.16
N ILE A 48 12.38 -9.91 16.20
CA ILE A 48 11.66 -11.17 16.43
C ILE A 48 12.25 -12.26 15.54
N ALA A 49 12.64 -13.38 16.15
CA ALA A 49 13.21 -14.52 15.47
C ALA A 49 12.39 -15.80 15.75
N ILE A 50 12.26 -16.66 14.74
CA ILE A 50 11.74 -18.03 14.94
C ILE A 50 12.93 -18.90 15.30
N THR A 51 12.86 -19.59 16.43
CA THR A 51 13.95 -20.45 16.95
C THR A 51 13.58 -21.94 16.92
N TYR A 52 12.47 -22.28 16.28
CA TYR A 52 11.97 -23.66 16.16
C TYR A 52 12.98 -24.60 15.48
N GLY A 53 13.35 -25.71 16.17
CA GLY A 53 14.29 -26.72 15.68
C GLY A 53 15.04 -27.45 16.79
N VAL A 54 15.99 -28.32 16.41
CA VAL A 54 16.80 -29.15 17.36
C VAL A 54 17.60 -28.31 18.36
N ASN A 55 17.91 -27.05 18.00
CA ASN A 55 18.64 -26.09 18.83
C ASN A 55 17.72 -25.03 19.48
N GLY A 56 16.39 -25.18 19.37
CA GLY A 56 15.43 -24.20 19.89
C GLY A 56 15.24 -24.22 21.41
N HIS A 57 15.69 -25.28 22.08
CA HIS A 57 15.60 -25.46 23.54
C HIS A 57 14.20 -25.15 24.11
N GLY A 58 13.14 -25.52 23.38
CA GLY A 58 11.74 -25.31 23.78
C GLY A 58 11.15 -23.93 23.47
N LYS A 59 11.89 -23.06 22.77
CA LYS A 59 11.44 -21.73 22.34
C LYS A 59 10.97 -21.77 20.89
N ASP A 60 9.73 -21.38 20.67
CA ASP A 60 9.18 -21.31 19.32
C ASP A 60 9.55 -19.96 18.66
N LEU A 61 9.49 -18.86 19.43
CA LEU A 61 9.99 -17.55 19.02
C LEU A 61 10.80 -16.87 20.12
N VAL A 62 11.63 -15.90 19.74
CA VAL A 62 12.32 -14.98 20.66
C VAL A 62 12.05 -13.55 20.23
N ILE A 63 11.61 -12.73 21.18
CA ILE A 63 11.39 -11.30 21.02
C ILE A 63 12.48 -10.56 21.80
N VAL A 64 13.23 -9.70 21.11
CA VAL A 64 14.26 -8.84 21.71
C VAL A 64 13.80 -7.40 21.62
N LYS A 65 13.59 -6.79 22.78
CA LYS A 65 13.31 -5.36 22.93
C LYS A 65 14.57 -4.65 23.40
N LYS A 66 14.93 -3.56 22.72
CA LYS A 66 16.06 -2.71 23.09
C LYS A 66 15.56 -1.33 23.47
N ASP A 67 15.61 -1.03 24.76
CA ASP A 67 15.28 0.29 25.29
C ASP A 67 16.56 1.01 25.74
N ASN A 68 16.45 2.31 26.02
CA ASN A 68 17.56 3.13 26.53
C ASN A 68 18.14 2.65 27.88
N LEU A 69 17.45 1.72 28.56
CA LEU A 69 17.77 1.20 29.88
C LEU A 69 18.33 -0.24 29.88
N GLY A 70 18.23 -0.97 28.76
CA GLY A 70 18.66 -2.38 28.70
C GLY A 70 18.09 -3.16 27.51
N ILE A 71 18.39 -4.45 27.48
CA ILE A 71 17.88 -5.41 26.51
C ILE A 71 16.95 -6.37 27.27
N ASP A 72 15.71 -6.50 26.80
CA ASP A 72 14.69 -7.41 27.34
C ASP A 72 14.44 -8.53 26.31
N VAL A 73 14.51 -9.79 26.74
CA VAL A 73 14.49 -10.96 25.86
C VAL A 73 13.39 -11.92 26.31
N THR A 74 12.28 -11.88 25.58
CA THR A 74 11.13 -12.73 25.84
C THR A 74 11.16 -13.96 24.94
N ALA A 75 11.23 -15.17 25.52
CA ALA A 75 10.96 -16.40 24.79
C ALA A 75 9.44 -16.60 24.69
N VAL A 76 8.97 -17.03 23.53
CA VAL A 76 7.56 -17.32 23.27
C VAL A 76 7.43 -18.81 22.95
N VAL A 77 6.52 -19.47 23.65
CA VAL A 77 6.13 -20.86 23.41
C VAL A 77 4.71 -20.86 22.85
N VAL A 78 4.47 -21.47 21.69
CA VAL A 78 3.19 -21.43 20.97
C VAL A 78 2.68 -22.86 20.77
N LYS A 79 1.58 -23.25 21.42
CA LYS A 79 1.02 -24.62 21.32
C LYS A 79 -0.38 -24.64 20.72
N CYS A 80 -0.63 -25.60 19.83
CA CYS A 80 -1.83 -25.68 18.99
C CYS A 80 -2.75 -26.86 19.36
N TRP A 81 -3.13 -26.99 20.64
CA TRP A 81 -4.02 -28.06 21.09
C TRP A 81 -4.78 -27.67 22.36
N PRO A 82 -5.96 -28.28 22.59
CA PRO A 82 -6.68 -28.10 23.85
C PRO A 82 -5.87 -28.68 25.02
N ILE A 83 -5.77 -27.90 26.09
CA ILE A 83 -5.16 -28.29 27.36
C ILE A 83 -6.28 -28.42 28.39
N THR A 84 -6.81 -29.63 28.51
CA THR A 84 -7.83 -30.03 29.49
C THR A 84 -7.21 -30.85 30.61
N GLU A 85 -7.72 -30.73 31.84
CA GLU A 85 -7.19 -31.45 33.01
C GLU A 85 -7.07 -32.96 32.80
N ILE A 86 -5.95 -33.56 33.24
CA ILE A 86 -5.93 -34.96 33.68
C ILE A 86 -5.98 -34.93 35.21
N THR A 87 -7.13 -35.24 35.78
CA THR A 87 -7.35 -35.25 37.23
C THR A 87 -6.60 -36.40 37.92
N ALA A 88 -6.06 -36.11 39.10
CA ALA A 88 -5.14 -36.92 39.90
C ALA A 88 -5.71 -38.21 40.54
N GLY A 89 -6.71 -38.86 39.94
CA GLY A 89 -7.33 -40.09 40.45
C GLY A 89 -7.22 -41.32 39.54
N ALA A 90 -6.66 -41.17 38.33
CA ALA A 90 -6.74 -42.18 37.26
C ALA A 90 -5.41 -42.91 36.96
N VAL A 91 -4.37 -42.79 37.78
CA VAL A 91 -3.01 -43.27 37.45
C VAL A 91 -2.88 -44.80 37.39
N ASP A 92 -3.77 -45.57 38.03
CA ASP A 92 -3.64 -47.04 38.08
C ASP A 92 -4.53 -47.82 37.09
N ARG A 93 -5.55 -47.19 36.49
CA ARG A 93 -6.34 -47.80 35.39
C ARG A 93 -5.83 -47.35 34.01
N LEU A 94 -5.35 -46.10 33.90
CA LEU A 94 -4.83 -45.54 32.67
C LEU A 94 -3.52 -46.22 32.22
N LYS A 95 -2.67 -46.72 33.12
CA LYS A 95 -1.45 -47.47 32.75
C LYS A 95 -1.73 -48.74 31.93
N LYS A 96 -2.93 -49.33 32.05
CA LYS A 96 -3.34 -50.54 31.33
C LYS A 96 -4.02 -50.26 29.99
N GLU A 97 -4.71 -49.12 29.87
CA GLU A 97 -5.33 -48.63 28.62
C GLU A 97 -4.37 -47.80 27.75
N ILE A 98 -3.35 -47.16 28.35
CA ILE A 98 -2.27 -46.44 27.66
C ILE A 98 -1.46 -47.37 26.75
N THR A 99 -1.40 -48.68 27.04
CA THR A 99 -0.75 -49.66 26.16
C THR A 99 -1.58 -49.97 24.91
N ASP A 100 -2.91 -49.79 24.96
CA ASP A 100 -3.84 -50.06 23.86
C ASP A 100 -4.12 -48.82 22.99
N ILE A 101 -4.04 -47.61 23.55
CA ILE A 101 -4.35 -46.33 22.86
C ILE A 101 -3.12 -45.72 22.15
N LEU A 102 -1.91 -46.26 22.37
CA LEU A 102 -0.71 -46.04 21.53
C LEU A 102 -0.92 -46.42 20.04
N LYS A 103 -2.15 -46.74 19.62
CA LYS A 103 -2.55 -47.07 18.24
C LYS A 103 -3.49 -46.05 17.54
N ALA A 104 -3.99 -44.97 18.17
CA ALA A 104 -4.78 -43.97 17.43
C ALA A 104 -4.80 -42.56 18.07
N GLY A 105 -4.11 -41.59 17.45
CA GLY A 105 -4.35 -40.13 17.57
C GLY A 105 -3.92 -39.46 18.89
N ALA A 106 -2.76 -38.79 18.88
CA ALA A 106 -2.08 -38.29 20.07
C ALA A 106 -2.69 -37.03 20.72
N SER A 107 -3.09 -37.13 21.99
CA SER A 107 -3.11 -36.01 22.95
C SER A 107 -1.80 -36.03 23.75
N MET A 108 -1.00 -34.97 23.71
CA MET A 108 0.25 -34.84 24.47
C MET A 108 0.05 -34.09 25.80
N LYS A 109 0.86 -34.43 26.81
CA LYS A 109 0.60 -34.19 28.24
C LYS A 109 1.07 -32.80 28.73
N PHE A 110 0.38 -32.25 29.73
CA PHE A 110 0.73 -31.03 30.50
C PHE A 110 2.23 -30.92 30.89
N GLN A 111 2.86 -32.05 31.22
CA GLN A 111 4.28 -32.15 31.58
C GLN A 111 5.26 -31.74 30.46
N GLU A 112 4.85 -31.82 29.20
CA GLU A 112 5.70 -31.41 28.07
C GLU A 112 5.78 -29.88 27.96
N VAL A 113 4.68 -29.16 28.23
CA VAL A 113 4.68 -27.68 28.24
C VAL A 113 5.55 -27.16 29.37
N GLU A 114 5.48 -27.77 30.56
CA GLU A 114 6.37 -27.45 31.69
C GLU A 114 7.84 -27.67 31.34
N SER A 115 8.17 -28.79 30.72
CA SER A 115 9.54 -29.10 30.29
C SER A 115 10.06 -28.10 29.26
N LEU A 116 9.24 -27.69 28.29
CA LEU A 116 9.63 -26.71 27.28
C LEU A 116 9.88 -25.32 27.87
N VAL A 117 9.03 -24.88 28.82
CA VAL A 117 9.23 -23.60 29.50
C VAL A 117 10.46 -23.63 30.41
N GLY A 118 10.68 -24.73 31.13
CA GLY A 118 11.91 -24.93 31.91
C GLY A 118 13.16 -24.84 31.04
N HIS A 119 13.18 -25.54 29.90
CA HIS A 119 14.31 -25.50 28.96
C HIS A 119 14.51 -24.09 28.36
N ALA A 120 13.43 -23.36 28.08
CA ALA A 120 13.49 -22.01 27.52
C ALA A 120 14.12 -20.98 28.47
N LEU A 121 13.95 -21.16 29.79
CA LEU A 121 14.53 -20.34 30.85
C LEU A 121 16.00 -20.70 31.15
N GLU A 122 16.36 -21.97 31.01
CA GLU A 122 17.70 -22.48 31.35
C GLU A 122 18.77 -22.18 30.29
N HIS A 123 18.37 -21.97 29.03
CA HIS A 123 19.28 -21.76 27.91
C HIS A 123 19.19 -20.32 27.39
N PRO A 124 20.29 -19.68 26.94
CA PRO A 124 20.22 -18.40 26.21
C PRO A 124 19.50 -18.56 24.86
N ALA A 125 19.04 -17.46 24.27
CA ALA A 125 18.49 -17.41 22.93
C ALA A 125 19.62 -17.27 21.89
N GLU A 126 19.66 -18.18 20.92
CA GLU A 126 20.53 -18.09 19.76
C GLU A 126 19.80 -17.38 18.60
N ILE A 127 20.32 -16.23 18.16
CA ILE A 127 19.79 -15.49 17.01
C ILE A 127 20.91 -15.39 15.96
N GLU A 128 20.61 -15.65 14.69
CA GLU A 128 21.60 -15.63 13.59
C GLU A 128 22.20 -14.22 13.30
N SER A 129 21.73 -13.16 13.97
CA SER A 129 22.27 -11.80 13.87
C SER A 129 23.01 -11.38 15.16
N ILE A 130 23.90 -10.37 15.06
CA ILE A 130 24.78 -9.63 16.03
C ILE A 130 24.96 -10.16 17.48
N PHE A 131 23.95 -10.75 18.13
CA PHE A 131 23.97 -11.29 19.48
C PHE A 131 23.79 -12.80 19.46
N LYS A 132 24.90 -13.55 19.47
CA LYS A 132 24.90 -15.01 19.40
C LYS A 132 24.23 -15.69 20.60
N ASP A 133 24.27 -15.07 21.78
CA ASP A 133 23.68 -15.62 23.01
C ASP A 133 23.10 -14.48 23.86
N LEU A 134 21.78 -14.43 24.02
CA LEU A 134 21.13 -13.52 24.97
C LEU A 134 20.39 -14.29 26.07
N PRO A 135 20.58 -13.97 27.37
CA PRO A 135 19.82 -14.62 28.43
C PRO A 135 18.34 -14.27 28.31
N VAL A 136 17.49 -15.29 28.29
CA VAL A 136 16.03 -15.10 28.36
C VAL A 136 15.67 -14.70 29.78
N ASN A 137 15.05 -13.54 29.92
CA ASN A 137 14.62 -13.00 31.21
C ASN A 137 13.10 -13.03 31.38
N LYS A 138 12.36 -13.40 30.33
CA LYS A 138 10.90 -13.50 30.34
C LYS A 138 10.41 -14.64 29.43
N VAL A 139 9.36 -15.35 29.84
CA VAL A 139 8.68 -16.34 28.99
C VAL A 139 7.21 -15.99 28.84
N MET A 140 6.73 -16.02 27.60
CA MET A 140 5.34 -15.88 27.23
C MET A 140 4.83 -17.20 26.64
N VAL A 141 3.66 -17.66 27.08
CA VAL A 141 3.04 -18.89 26.59
C VAL A 141 1.76 -18.53 25.85
N ILE A 142 1.64 -18.92 24.58
CA ILE A 142 0.45 -18.74 23.75
C ILE A 142 -0.15 -20.11 23.47
N VAL A 143 -1.36 -20.35 23.98
CA VAL A 143 -2.11 -21.58 23.75
C VAL A 143 -3.19 -21.29 22.72
N ALA A 144 -2.97 -21.77 21.50
CA ALA A 144 -3.94 -21.79 20.44
C ALA A 144 -4.80 -23.06 20.58
N GLY A 145 -5.77 -23.01 21.50
CA GLY A 145 -6.66 -24.10 21.84
C GLY A 145 -7.47 -23.80 23.12
N GLU A 146 -8.37 -24.72 23.51
CA GLU A 146 -9.07 -24.58 24.80
C GLU A 146 -8.08 -24.62 25.96
N PHE A 147 -8.12 -23.62 26.83
CA PHE A 147 -7.24 -23.55 27.99
C PHE A 147 -8.02 -23.30 29.27
N SER A 148 -8.15 -24.35 30.10
CA SER A 148 -8.99 -24.25 31.30
C SER A 148 -8.40 -23.28 32.34
N PRO A 149 -9.23 -22.53 33.08
CA PRO A 149 -8.76 -21.63 34.14
C PRO A 149 -7.95 -22.34 35.25
N GLN A 150 -8.23 -23.62 35.48
CA GLN A 150 -7.49 -24.45 36.45
C GLN A 150 -6.11 -24.83 35.90
N ALA A 151 -6.01 -25.30 34.65
CA ALA A 151 -4.72 -25.58 34.01
C ALA A 151 -3.83 -24.32 33.97
N ARG A 152 -4.41 -23.15 33.74
CA ARG A 152 -3.70 -21.86 33.79
C ARG A 152 -3.14 -21.56 35.18
N LYS A 153 -3.90 -21.79 36.24
CA LYS A 153 -3.44 -21.59 37.62
C LYS A 153 -2.36 -22.59 38.01
N GLN A 154 -2.48 -23.82 37.53
CA GLN A 154 -1.51 -24.87 37.80
C GLN A 154 -0.17 -24.59 37.12
N LEU A 155 -0.18 -24.19 35.83
CA LEU A 155 1.04 -23.82 35.10
C LEU A 155 1.84 -22.71 35.79
N VAL A 156 1.15 -21.69 36.32
CA VAL A 156 1.77 -20.58 37.06
C VAL A 156 2.29 -20.99 38.45
N ALA A 157 1.71 -22.04 39.05
CA ALA A 157 2.16 -22.58 40.32
C ALA A 157 3.43 -23.44 40.15
N ASP A 158 3.52 -24.16 39.03
CA ASP A 158 4.56 -25.15 38.79
C ASP A 158 5.78 -24.57 38.02
N VAL A 159 5.61 -23.42 37.35
CA VAL A 159 6.63 -22.78 36.50
C VAL A 159 6.76 -21.29 36.83
N PRO A 160 7.98 -20.69 36.83
CA PRO A 160 8.19 -19.28 37.17
C PRO A 160 7.76 -18.31 36.03
N VAL A 161 6.48 -18.37 35.65
CA VAL A 161 5.85 -17.52 34.63
C VAL A 161 4.71 -16.76 35.28
N ASN A 162 4.55 -15.48 34.97
CA ASN A 162 3.42 -14.71 35.51
C ASN A 162 2.12 -15.13 34.82
N LEU A 163 1.00 -15.06 35.55
CA LEU A 163 -0.33 -15.26 34.96
C LEU A 163 -0.56 -14.31 33.77
N GLU A 164 -0.03 -13.10 33.85
CA GLU A 164 -0.04 -12.09 32.81
C GLU A 164 0.87 -12.39 31.62
N ASP A 165 1.58 -13.51 31.57
CA ASP A 165 2.40 -13.91 30.42
C ASP A 165 1.84 -15.16 29.72
N VAL A 166 0.74 -15.71 30.24
CA VAL A 166 -0.01 -16.79 29.60
C VAL A 166 -1.19 -16.23 28.81
N ARG A 167 -1.30 -16.60 27.54
CA ARG A 167 -2.29 -16.14 26.56
C ARG A 167 -3.05 -17.31 25.96
N ASP A 168 -4.35 -17.14 25.80
CA ASP A 168 -5.24 -18.11 25.18
C ASP A 168 -5.55 -17.73 23.72
N ILE A 169 -6.36 -18.57 23.08
CA ILE A 169 -6.80 -18.38 21.70
C ILE A 169 -7.65 -17.12 21.53
N ASP A 170 -8.41 -16.73 22.55
CA ASP A 170 -9.23 -15.51 22.52
C ASP A 170 -8.38 -14.26 22.48
N TRP A 171 -7.30 -14.22 23.27
CA TRP A 171 -6.30 -13.17 23.18
C TRP A 171 -5.66 -13.11 21.79
N LEU A 172 -5.29 -14.27 21.22
CA LEU A 172 -4.69 -14.34 19.90
C LEU A 172 -5.65 -13.82 18.82
N ILE A 173 -6.91 -14.24 18.85
CA ILE A 173 -7.96 -13.72 17.94
C ILE A 173 -8.09 -12.21 18.09
N GLY A 174 -8.16 -11.70 19.32
CA GLY A 174 -8.27 -10.26 19.58
C GLY A 174 -7.11 -9.47 18.97
N LYS A 175 -5.88 -9.93 19.19
CA LYS A 175 -4.68 -9.26 18.66
C LYS A 175 -4.52 -9.39 17.15
N CYS A 176 -4.88 -10.52 16.57
CA CYS A 176 -4.97 -10.66 15.12
C CYS A 176 -6.00 -9.69 14.54
N VAL A 177 -7.20 -9.55 15.11
CA VAL A 177 -8.21 -8.60 14.61
C VAL A 177 -7.72 -7.16 14.67
N GLU A 178 -7.00 -6.78 15.72
CA GLU A 178 -6.51 -5.41 15.94
C GLU A 178 -5.31 -5.05 15.06
N HIS A 179 -4.33 -5.94 14.94
CA HIS A 179 -3.01 -5.61 14.40
C HIS A 179 -2.63 -6.42 13.14
N TYR A 180 -3.28 -7.57 12.91
CA TYR A 180 -2.94 -8.49 11.82
C TYR A 180 -4.19 -9.17 11.22
N PRO A 181 -5.20 -8.40 10.78
CA PRO A 181 -6.52 -8.92 10.40
C PRO A 181 -6.46 -9.82 9.16
N GLN A 182 -5.45 -9.69 8.30
CA GLN A 182 -5.34 -10.47 7.09
C GLN A 182 -5.09 -11.97 7.31
N VAL A 183 -4.71 -12.39 8.53
CA VAL A 183 -4.59 -13.81 8.88
C VAL A 183 -5.91 -14.57 8.73
N PHE A 184 -7.04 -13.86 8.83
CA PHE A 184 -8.37 -14.43 8.65
C PHE A 184 -8.81 -14.53 7.19
N PHE A 185 -7.93 -14.17 6.27
CA PHE A 185 -8.20 -14.13 4.84
C PHE A 185 -7.01 -14.73 4.07
N GLU A 186 -7.06 -14.72 2.74
CA GLU A 186 -5.99 -15.26 1.88
C GLU A 186 -4.73 -14.38 1.90
N GLN A 187 -3.95 -14.47 2.98
CA GLN A 187 -2.76 -13.63 3.21
C GLN A 187 -1.78 -13.66 2.03
N GLU A 188 -1.57 -14.84 1.44
CA GLU A 188 -0.66 -15.05 0.30
C GLU A 188 -1.05 -14.19 -0.90
N ILE A 189 -2.31 -13.75 -1.01
CA ILE A 189 -2.82 -12.84 -2.04
C ILE A 189 -2.86 -11.40 -1.55
N ILE A 190 -3.28 -11.20 -0.29
CA ILE A 190 -3.46 -9.88 0.32
C ILE A 190 -2.13 -9.13 0.46
N ASP A 191 -1.08 -9.78 0.98
CA ASP A 191 0.19 -9.13 1.29
C ASP A 191 0.87 -8.55 0.02
N PRO A 192 0.98 -9.29 -1.11
CA PRO A 192 1.51 -8.73 -2.36
C PRO A 192 0.69 -7.55 -2.90
N LEU A 193 -0.65 -7.62 -2.83
CA LEU A 193 -1.52 -6.51 -3.27
C LEU A 193 -1.32 -5.27 -2.39
N HIS A 194 -1.18 -5.43 -1.07
CA HIS A 194 -0.85 -4.32 -0.18
C HIS A 194 0.51 -3.72 -0.48
N ALA A 195 1.53 -4.55 -0.74
CA ALA A 195 2.86 -4.07 -1.09
C ALA A 195 2.83 -3.22 -2.37
N GLN A 196 2.06 -3.63 -3.39
CA GLN A 196 1.84 -2.86 -4.60
C GLN A 196 1.16 -1.52 -4.32
N ILE A 197 0.09 -1.51 -3.52
CA ILE A 197 -0.62 -0.27 -3.15
C ILE A 197 0.31 0.67 -2.40
N ALA A 198 1.04 0.18 -1.40
CA ALA A 198 1.97 0.99 -0.60
C ALA A 198 3.08 1.60 -1.47
N GLN A 199 3.64 0.82 -2.41
CA GLN A 199 4.65 1.32 -3.34
C GLN A 199 4.10 2.43 -4.23
N LEU A 200 2.86 2.32 -4.70
CA LEU A 200 2.20 3.34 -5.52
C LEU A 200 1.80 4.57 -4.70
N GLU A 201 1.32 4.38 -3.47
CA GLU A 201 0.98 5.47 -2.55
C GLU A 201 2.19 6.28 -2.10
N ALA A 202 3.40 5.74 -2.16
CA ALA A 202 4.62 6.50 -1.86
C ALA A 202 5.16 7.33 -3.06
N LYS A 203 4.80 6.96 -4.30
CA LYS A 203 5.36 7.55 -5.54
C LYS A 203 4.64 8.85 -5.95
N HIS A 204 4.73 9.90 -5.13
CA HIS A 204 4.18 11.22 -5.47
C HIS A 204 4.85 12.40 -4.72
N TRP A 205 4.48 13.63 -5.10
CA TRP A 205 5.07 14.89 -4.60
C TRP A 205 5.12 14.98 -3.06
N LEU A 206 4.01 14.67 -2.38
CA LEU A 206 3.93 14.71 -0.92
C LEU A 206 4.38 13.43 -0.20
N GLY A 207 4.96 12.44 -0.89
CA GLY A 207 5.26 11.11 -0.33
C GLY A 207 6.28 11.19 0.82
N GLY A 208 7.24 12.12 0.72
CA GLY A 208 8.22 12.37 1.79
C GLY A 208 7.67 13.03 3.05
N LYS A 209 6.40 13.46 3.06
CA LYS A 209 5.73 14.08 4.23
C LYS A 209 4.77 13.11 4.93
N SER A 210 4.90 11.79 4.70
CA SER A 210 4.05 10.74 5.28
C SER A 210 2.56 10.90 4.99
N LYS A 211 2.20 11.49 3.84
CA LYS A 211 0.82 11.54 3.34
C LYS A 211 0.68 10.61 2.16
N ASN A 212 -0.38 9.80 2.11
CA ASN A 212 -0.65 8.94 0.97
C ASN A 212 -1.37 9.73 -0.14
N LEU A 213 -1.17 9.34 -1.40
CA LEU A 213 -1.84 9.98 -2.55
C LEU A 213 -3.36 10.00 -2.35
N SER A 214 -3.91 8.87 -1.89
CA SER A 214 -5.35 8.66 -1.70
C SER A 214 -5.98 9.68 -0.75
N ASP A 215 -5.22 10.18 0.22
CA ASP A 215 -5.73 11.09 1.26
C ASP A 215 -6.12 12.43 0.65
N TYR A 216 -5.26 12.97 -0.23
CA TYR A 216 -5.45 14.28 -0.83
C TYR A 216 -5.90 14.26 -2.29
N TYR A 217 -5.95 13.10 -2.94
CA TYR A 217 -6.38 12.99 -4.33
C TYR A 217 -7.78 13.56 -4.56
N VAL A 218 -7.93 14.36 -5.62
CA VAL A 218 -9.22 14.87 -6.08
C VAL A 218 -9.40 14.44 -7.53
N GLU A 219 -10.56 13.84 -7.83
CA GLU A 219 -10.94 13.40 -9.16
C GLU A 219 -10.77 14.53 -10.18
N ILE A 220 -10.02 14.26 -11.25
CA ILE A 220 -9.77 15.19 -12.35
C ILE A 220 -10.82 14.95 -13.45
N LEU A 221 -11.23 16.00 -14.15
CA LEU A 221 -12.14 15.86 -15.29
C LEU A 221 -11.38 15.52 -16.57
N VAL A 222 -11.99 14.67 -17.40
CA VAL A 222 -11.47 14.28 -18.71
C VAL A 222 -12.49 14.58 -19.81
N ALA A 223 -11.99 14.93 -21.00
CA ALA A 223 -12.80 15.17 -22.18
C ALA A 223 -12.20 14.51 -23.43
N LYS A 224 -13.04 13.87 -24.25
CA LYS A 224 -12.62 13.26 -25.53
C LYS A 224 -12.24 14.37 -26.52
N THR A 225 -11.04 14.29 -27.10
CA THR A 225 -10.56 15.30 -28.04
C THR A 225 -11.23 15.08 -29.41
N GLY A 226 -12.05 16.05 -29.83
CA GLY A 226 -12.91 15.97 -31.03
C GLY A 226 -14.29 16.63 -30.83
N ALA A 227 -14.75 16.73 -29.58
CA ALA A 227 -16.01 17.41 -29.24
C ALA A 227 -15.92 18.95 -29.29
N ARG A 228 -14.72 19.53 -29.11
CA ARG A 228 -14.53 20.99 -29.06
C ARG A 228 -14.38 21.68 -30.41
N GLU A 229 -13.78 21.05 -31.42
CA GLU A 229 -13.62 21.68 -32.74
C GLU A 229 -14.94 21.76 -33.52
N ARG A 230 -15.89 20.84 -33.25
CA ARG A 230 -17.24 20.91 -33.82
C ARG A 230 -18.16 21.92 -33.13
N ALA A 231 -17.78 22.47 -31.97
CA ALA A 231 -18.62 23.45 -31.26
C ALA A 231 -18.72 24.82 -31.96
N LYS A 232 -17.96 25.07 -33.04
CA LYS A 232 -18.15 26.22 -33.92
C LYS A 232 -19.02 25.92 -35.16
N ALA A 233 -19.45 24.67 -35.36
CA ALA A 233 -20.30 24.28 -36.47
C ALA A 233 -21.25 23.14 -36.05
N ARG A 234 -22.48 23.56 -35.69
CA ARG A 234 -23.70 22.76 -35.43
C ARG A 234 -23.83 22.11 -34.04
N GLU A 235 -25.01 22.34 -33.47
CA GLU A 235 -25.58 21.63 -32.31
C GLU A 235 -25.66 20.12 -32.61
N VAL A 236 -24.60 19.40 -32.27
CA VAL A 236 -24.63 17.94 -32.13
C VAL A 236 -23.99 17.64 -30.78
N SER A 237 -24.72 16.89 -29.96
CA SER A 237 -24.41 16.49 -28.57
C SER A 237 -22.92 16.50 -28.22
N VAL A 238 -22.52 17.49 -27.43
CA VAL A 238 -21.18 17.56 -26.83
C VAL A 238 -21.13 16.51 -25.72
N ASP A 239 -20.21 15.55 -25.82
CA ASP A 239 -19.90 14.64 -24.72
C ASP A 239 -19.55 15.46 -23.49
N LYS A 240 -20.37 15.35 -22.43
CA LYS A 240 -20.15 16.07 -21.18
C LYS A 240 -18.82 15.63 -20.56
N PRO A 241 -18.05 16.55 -19.96
CA PRO A 241 -16.86 16.20 -19.19
C PRO A 241 -17.20 15.07 -18.20
N SER A 242 -16.37 14.04 -18.17
CA SER A 242 -16.53 12.90 -17.28
C SER A 242 -15.45 12.91 -16.21
N HIS A 243 -15.73 12.29 -15.07
CA HIS A 243 -14.74 12.09 -14.01
C HIS A 243 -13.76 11.00 -14.42
N LEU A 244 -12.51 11.11 -13.98
CA LEU A 244 -11.48 10.09 -14.19
C LEU A 244 -11.89 8.69 -13.68
N ALA A 245 -12.73 8.59 -12.65
CA ALA A 245 -13.33 7.31 -12.25
C ALA A 245 -14.05 6.57 -13.40
N LYS A 246 -14.61 7.31 -14.37
CA LYS A 246 -15.22 6.73 -15.59
C LYS A 246 -14.19 6.38 -16.67
N LEU A 247 -12.91 6.72 -16.47
CA LEU A 247 -11.85 6.35 -17.40
C LEU A 247 -11.73 4.82 -17.50
N LYS A 248 -11.99 4.06 -16.42
CA LYS A 248 -12.05 2.58 -16.47
C LYS A 248 -13.08 2.11 -17.49
N GLU A 249 -14.31 2.62 -17.41
CA GLU A 249 -15.41 2.32 -18.35
C GLU A 249 -15.07 2.77 -19.78
N ILE A 250 -14.48 3.96 -19.93
CA ILE A 250 -14.07 4.53 -21.22
C ILE A 250 -12.95 3.70 -21.88
N ILE A 251 -11.98 3.21 -21.10
CA ILE A 251 -10.85 2.41 -21.61
C ILE A 251 -11.31 1.00 -21.98
N GLU A 252 -12.34 0.48 -21.30
CA GLU A 252 -12.97 -0.79 -21.69
C GLU A 252 -13.63 -0.70 -23.07
N GLU A 253 -14.20 0.45 -23.43
CA GLU A 253 -14.79 0.68 -24.76
C GLU A 253 -13.74 0.94 -25.85
N ASP A 254 -12.79 1.83 -25.61
CA ASP A 254 -11.87 2.33 -26.65
C ASP A 254 -10.61 1.45 -26.84
N ARG A 255 -10.35 0.47 -25.96
CA ARG A 255 -9.22 -0.48 -25.93
C ARG A 255 -7.81 0.12 -25.87
N ARG A 256 -7.53 1.23 -26.57
CA ARG A 256 -6.28 2.00 -26.55
C ARG A 256 -6.59 3.48 -26.38
N VAL A 257 -6.12 4.05 -25.28
CA VAL A 257 -6.39 5.43 -24.89
C VAL A 257 -5.09 6.22 -24.76
N LEU A 258 -5.08 7.42 -25.34
CA LEU A 258 -4.02 8.40 -25.17
C LEU A 258 -4.54 9.55 -24.31
N LEU A 259 -4.07 9.64 -23.07
CA LEU A 259 -4.43 10.69 -22.12
C LEU A 259 -3.41 11.84 -22.17
N VAL A 260 -3.81 12.95 -22.79
CA VAL A 260 -2.99 14.15 -22.88
C VAL A 260 -3.35 15.16 -21.80
N GLY A 261 -2.38 16.00 -21.43
CA GLY A 261 -2.62 17.09 -20.49
C GLY A 261 -1.45 18.04 -20.45
N ASP A 262 -1.70 19.29 -20.06
CA ASP A 262 -0.63 20.25 -19.82
C ASP A 262 0.36 19.74 -18.75
N PRO A 263 1.60 20.27 -18.70
CA PRO A 263 2.52 19.99 -17.62
C PRO A 263 1.82 20.16 -16.27
N SER A 264 2.09 19.24 -15.34
CA SER A 264 1.57 19.32 -13.97
C SER A 264 0.05 19.20 -13.82
N SER A 265 -0.67 18.78 -14.87
CA SER A 265 -2.11 18.52 -14.85
C SER A 265 -2.52 17.28 -14.05
N GLY A 266 -1.57 16.53 -13.48
CA GLY A 266 -1.83 15.33 -12.70
C GLY A 266 -1.95 14.02 -13.50
N LYS A 267 -1.34 13.92 -14.69
CA LYS A 267 -1.33 12.69 -15.51
C LYS A 267 -0.83 11.46 -14.76
N SER A 268 0.37 11.53 -14.21
CA SER A 268 0.97 10.43 -13.43
C SER A 268 0.13 10.10 -12.20
N GLY A 269 -0.31 11.12 -11.46
CA GLY A 269 -1.20 10.93 -10.30
C GLY A 269 -2.54 10.28 -10.66
N ALA A 270 -3.10 10.57 -11.83
CA ALA A 270 -4.29 9.93 -12.36
C ALA A 270 -4.08 8.44 -12.68
N LEU A 271 -2.96 8.08 -13.32
CA LEU A 271 -2.60 6.68 -13.56
C LEU A 271 -2.38 5.91 -12.26
N VAL A 272 -1.58 6.46 -11.35
CA VAL A 272 -1.30 5.85 -10.04
C VAL A 272 -2.60 5.63 -9.27
N ARG A 273 -3.50 6.62 -9.25
CA ARG A 273 -4.80 6.50 -8.59
C ARG A 273 -5.67 5.39 -9.18
N LEU A 274 -5.70 5.28 -10.51
CA LEU A 274 -6.46 4.23 -11.21
C LEU A 274 -5.87 2.84 -10.91
N ALA A 275 -4.54 2.72 -10.92
CA ALA A 275 -3.85 1.49 -10.57
C ALA A 275 -4.16 1.06 -9.12
N ILE A 276 -4.06 1.98 -8.15
CA ILE A 276 -4.45 1.75 -6.76
C ILE A 276 -5.91 1.31 -6.66
N GLN A 277 -6.82 1.90 -7.44
CA GLN A 277 -8.23 1.48 -7.44
C GLN A 277 -8.37 0.02 -7.87
N MET A 278 -7.69 -0.40 -8.93
CA MET A 278 -7.78 -1.78 -9.42
C MET A 278 -7.21 -2.80 -8.41
N PHE A 279 -6.08 -2.47 -7.76
CA PHE A 279 -5.55 -3.32 -6.68
C PHE A 279 -6.48 -3.37 -5.47
N ARG A 280 -7.12 -2.24 -5.10
CA ARG A 280 -8.14 -2.20 -4.05
C ARG A 280 -9.37 -3.03 -4.39
N ASP A 281 -9.85 -2.95 -5.63
CA ASP A 281 -10.99 -3.74 -6.10
C ASP A 281 -10.66 -5.24 -5.96
N ALA A 282 -9.48 -5.68 -6.40
CA ALA A 282 -9.02 -7.06 -6.24
C ALA A 282 -8.91 -7.49 -4.78
N LEU A 283 -8.37 -6.64 -3.90
CA LEU A 283 -8.29 -6.90 -2.48
C LEU A 283 -9.68 -7.07 -1.85
N MET A 284 -10.63 -6.22 -2.22
CA MET A 284 -12.01 -6.31 -1.75
C MET A 284 -12.70 -7.59 -2.23
N ASP A 285 -12.38 -8.06 -3.43
CA ASP A 285 -12.89 -9.32 -3.93
C ASP A 285 -12.38 -10.51 -3.10
N VAL A 286 -11.10 -10.49 -2.67
CA VAL A 286 -10.52 -11.48 -1.74
C VAL A 286 -11.23 -11.44 -0.39
N ILE A 287 -11.34 -10.26 0.22
CA ILE A 287 -11.91 -10.09 1.57
C ILE A 287 -13.38 -10.53 1.63
N ARG A 288 -14.15 -10.26 0.57
CA ARG A 288 -15.57 -10.64 0.47
C ARG A 288 -15.77 -12.13 0.19
N GLY A 289 -14.71 -12.90 -0.03
CA GLY A 289 -14.80 -14.30 -0.42
C GLY A 289 -15.49 -14.48 -1.77
N SER A 290 -15.26 -13.54 -2.71
CA SER A 290 -15.83 -13.60 -4.06
C SER A 290 -15.48 -14.93 -4.72
N ASP A 291 -16.35 -15.43 -5.59
CA ASP A 291 -16.22 -16.75 -6.24
C ASP A 291 -14.77 -16.97 -6.71
N HIS A 292 -14.10 -17.98 -6.16
CA HIS A 292 -12.68 -18.28 -6.42
C HIS A 292 -12.41 -18.52 -7.92
N LYS A 293 -13.46 -18.67 -8.71
CA LYS A 293 -13.43 -18.81 -10.17
C LYS A 293 -13.21 -17.49 -10.92
N ARG A 294 -13.48 -16.34 -10.32
CA ARG A 294 -13.29 -15.05 -11.00
C ARG A 294 -11.85 -14.58 -10.79
N PRO A 295 -11.07 -14.37 -11.87
CA PRO A 295 -9.71 -13.90 -11.72
C PRO A 295 -9.65 -12.42 -11.31
N PHE A 296 -8.59 -12.05 -10.60
CA PHE A 296 -8.33 -10.67 -10.20
C PHE A 296 -7.84 -9.86 -11.39
N GLU A 297 -8.54 -8.78 -11.73
CA GLU A 297 -8.15 -7.89 -12.82
C GLU A 297 -7.13 -6.86 -12.35
N LEU A 298 -5.86 -7.03 -12.73
CA LEU A 298 -4.76 -6.20 -12.27
C LEU A 298 -4.19 -5.28 -13.37
N PRO A 299 -3.67 -4.09 -13.02
CA PRO A 299 -2.95 -3.23 -13.94
C PRO A 299 -1.44 -3.48 -13.92
N ILE A 300 -0.75 -3.13 -15.00
CA ILE A 300 0.69 -2.92 -15.03
C ILE A 300 0.95 -1.44 -15.30
N LEU A 301 1.72 -0.77 -14.43
CA LEU A 301 2.08 0.63 -14.58
C LEU A 301 3.60 0.77 -14.74
N VAL A 302 4.03 1.33 -15.88
CA VAL A 302 5.44 1.52 -16.24
C VAL A 302 5.65 2.87 -16.91
N SER A 303 6.88 3.37 -16.95
CA SER A 303 7.21 4.58 -17.73
C SER A 303 7.49 4.23 -19.20
N ALA A 304 7.29 5.19 -20.10
CA ALA A 304 7.59 5.02 -21.52
C ALA A 304 9.07 4.71 -21.79
N ARG A 305 9.98 5.12 -20.90
CA ARG A 305 11.40 4.77 -20.97
C ARG A 305 11.63 3.29 -20.66
N GLN A 306 11.01 2.78 -19.61
CA GLN A 306 11.08 1.36 -19.26
C GLN A 306 10.59 0.48 -20.41
N ILE A 307 9.52 0.88 -21.11
CA ILE A 307 9.03 0.17 -22.30
C ILE A 307 10.14 -0.01 -23.34
N LEU A 308 10.95 1.02 -23.62
CA LEU A 308 12.02 0.93 -24.60
C LEU A 308 13.12 -0.06 -24.19
N GLU A 309 13.39 -0.19 -22.90
CA GLU A 309 14.45 -1.04 -22.34
C GLU A 309 14.01 -2.51 -22.19
N MET A 310 12.71 -2.77 -22.04
CA MET A 310 12.19 -4.12 -21.79
C MET A 310 12.35 -5.07 -22.98
N GLY A 311 12.86 -6.29 -22.74
CA GLY A 311 13.05 -7.30 -23.79
C GLY A 311 11.78 -8.00 -24.28
N GLY A 312 10.67 -7.91 -23.53
CA GLY A 312 9.41 -8.60 -23.86
C GLY A 312 8.36 -8.51 -22.74
N THR A 313 7.22 -9.18 -22.95
CA THR A 313 6.09 -9.21 -21.99
C THR A 313 6.41 -9.88 -20.66
N GLY A 314 7.34 -10.85 -20.62
CA GLY A 314 7.81 -11.44 -19.36
C GLY A 314 8.47 -10.41 -18.43
N ALA A 315 9.21 -9.44 -19.00
CA ALA A 315 9.81 -8.35 -18.22
C ALA A 315 8.75 -7.36 -17.67
N LEU A 316 7.61 -7.19 -18.37
CA LEU A 316 6.48 -6.42 -17.86
C LEU A 316 5.82 -7.12 -16.68
N LEU A 317 5.56 -8.43 -16.78
CA LEU A 317 4.96 -9.20 -15.69
C LEU A 317 5.84 -9.20 -14.44
N GLY A 318 7.16 -9.27 -14.62
CA GLY A 318 8.12 -9.16 -13.52
C GLY A 318 8.15 -7.81 -12.80
N THR A 319 7.42 -6.79 -13.27
CA THR A 319 7.28 -5.53 -12.50
C THR A 319 6.29 -5.66 -11.33
N LEU A 320 5.43 -6.68 -11.36
CA LEU A 320 4.50 -6.96 -10.27
C LEU A 320 5.16 -7.84 -9.21
N VAL A 321 4.93 -7.49 -7.95
CA VAL A 321 5.23 -8.34 -6.80
C VAL A 321 4.07 -9.32 -6.68
N VAL A 322 4.31 -10.57 -7.03
CA VAL A 322 3.29 -11.62 -7.04
C VAL A 322 3.75 -12.83 -6.22
N SER A 323 2.82 -13.42 -5.48
CA SER A 323 2.95 -14.77 -4.92
C SER A 323 2.48 -15.80 -5.95
N PRO A 324 2.87 -17.09 -5.81
CA PRO A 324 2.34 -18.16 -6.66
C PRO A 324 0.82 -18.23 -6.64
N GLU A 325 0.20 -17.98 -5.49
CA GLU A 325 -1.25 -18.00 -5.31
C GLU A 325 -1.92 -16.84 -6.07
N LEU A 326 -1.38 -15.63 -5.97
CA LEU A 326 -1.87 -14.47 -6.73
C LEU A 326 -1.64 -14.67 -8.24
N GLU A 327 -0.48 -15.16 -8.63
CA GLU A 327 -0.14 -15.43 -10.04
C GLU A 327 -1.13 -16.38 -10.69
N SER A 328 -1.53 -17.44 -9.98
CA SER A 328 -2.51 -18.42 -10.49
C SER A 328 -3.93 -17.88 -10.67
N ARG A 329 -4.27 -16.75 -10.01
CA ARG A 329 -5.62 -16.18 -9.97
C ARG A 329 -5.72 -14.79 -10.58
N MET A 330 -4.62 -14.21 -11.05
CA MET A 330 -4.64 -12.88 -11.65
C MET A 330 -4.77 -12.92 -13.17
N VAL A 331 -5.38 -11.88 -13.72
CA VAL A 331 -5.32 -11.55 -15.14
C VAL A 331 -4.92 -10.08 -15.26
N ILE A 332 -4.00 -9.80 -16.17
CA ILE A 332 -3.67 -8.42 -16.49
C ILE A 332 -4.82 -7.87 -17.34
N LYS A 333 -5.39 -6.75 -16.92
CA LYS A 333 -6.50 -6.10 -17.62
C LYS A 333 -6.06 -4.86 -18.40
N MET A 334 -5.03 -4.19 -17.91
CA MET A 334 -4.59 -2.91 -18.45
C MET A 334 -3.07 -2.73 -18.35
N LEU A 335 -2.47 -2.29 -19.46
CA LEU A 335 -1.12 -1.75 -19.50
C LEU A 335 -1.20 -0.22 -19.48
N MET A 336 -0.59 0.40 -18.47
CA MET A 336 -0.50 1.84 -18.29
C MET A 336 0.94 2.29 -18.51
N VAL A 337 1.14 3.22 -19.46
CA VAL A 337 2.45 3.76 -19.82
C VAL A 337 2.48 5.25 -19.52
N ASP A 338 3.29 5.65 -18.56
CA ASP A 338 3.43 7.06 -18.15
C ASP A 338 4.49 7.80 -18.96
N ALA A 339 4.24 9.10 -19.18
CA ALA A 339 5.21 10.08 -19.65
C ALA A 339 5.90 9.76 -20.99
N LEU A 340 5.12 9.49 -22.05
CA LEU A 340 5.67 9.34 -23.40
C LEU A 340 6.48 10.56 -23.87
N ASP A 341 6.17 11.75 -23.36
CA ASP A 341 6.89 12.97 -23.67
C ASP A 341 8.33 13.02 -23.14
N GLU A 342 8.66 12.23 -22.11
CA GLU A 342 10.01 12.15 -21.52
C GLU A 342 10.95 11.27 -22.35
N VAL A 343 10.43 10.54 -23.33
CA VAL A 343 11.23 9.79 -24.31
C VAL A 343 11.73 10.77 -25.38
N PRO A 344 13.00 10.66 -25.84
CA PRO A 344 13.51 11.46 -26.94
C PRO A 344 12.61 11.39 -28.18
N SER A 345 12.36 12.52 -28.84
CA SER A 345 11.41 12.62 -29.97
C SER A 345 11.60 11.55 -31.05
N SER A 346 12.85 11.16 -31.34
CA SER A 346 13.18 10.12 -32.33
C SER A 346 12.76 8.70 -31.93
N LYS A 347 12.55 8.43 -30.63
CA LYS A 347 12.18 7.11 -30.10
C LYS A 347 10.73 7.03 -29.62
N ARG A 348 9.96 8.13 -29.67
CA ARG A 348 8.57 8.14 -29.16
C ARG A 348 7.66 7.19 -29.92
N GLN A 349 7.76 7.16 -31.25
CA GLN A 349 6.97 6.23 -32.07
C GLN A 349 7.32 4.77 -31.75
N GLN A 350 8.63 4.48 -31.63
CA GLN A 350 9.11 3.16 -31.21
C GLN A 350 8.55 2.75 -29.84
N ALA A 351 8.54 3.65 -28.86
CA ALA A 351 7.99 3.36 -27.53
C ALA A 351 6.49 3.07 -27.59
N LEU A 352 5.74 3.83 -28.40
CA LEU A 352 4.31 3.65 -28.58
C LEU A 352 3.98 2.33 -29.29
N ASP A 353 4.69 2.02 -30.38
CA ASP A 353 4.49 0.78 -31.14
C ASP A 353 4.80 -0.44 -30.27
N LYS A 354 5.87 -0.37 -29.48
CA LYS A 354 6.26 -1.42 -28.54
C LYS A 354 5.24 -1.60 -27.41
N ALA A 355 4.71 -0.51 -26.85
CA ALA A 355 3.63 -0.57 -25.87
C ALA A 355 2.35 -1.19 -26.46
N ALA A 356 2.00 -0.84 -27.71
CA ALA A 356 0.87 -1.42 -28.42
C ALA A 356 1.07 -2.90 -28.69
N GLN A 357 2.27 -3.32 -29.12
CA GLN A 357 2.64 -4.71 -29.30
C GLN A 357 2.48 -5.50 -27.99
N PHE A 358 3.01 -5.01 -26.88
CA PHE A 358 2.87 -5.67 -25.58
C PHE A 358 1.42 -5.76 -25.12
N ALA A 359 0.61 -4.72 -25.36
CA ALA A 359 -0.81 -4.75 -25.05
C ALA A 359 -1.56 -5.79 -25.90
N ASP A 360 -1.21 -5.93 -27.17
CA ASP A 360 -1.80 -6.93 -28.07
C ASP A 360 -1.39 -8.36 -27.69
N GLU A 361 -0.11 -8.59 -27.40
CA GLU A 361 0.40 -9.89 -26.95
C GLU A 361 -0.25 -10.37 -25.65
N LEU A 362 -0.51 -9.45 -24.72
CA LEU A 362 -1.22 -9.73 -23.47
C LEU A 362 -2.75 -9.69 -23.60
N ASN A 363 -3.27 -9.24 -24.76
CA ASN A 363 -4.69 -9.01 -25.02
C ASN A 363 -5.38 -8.08 -23.99
N VAL A 364 -4.70 -6.97 -23.65
CA VAL A 364 -5.14 -6.01 -22.62
C VAL A 364 -5.43 -4.63 -23.19
N SER A 365 -6.14 -3.79 -22.43
CA SER A 365 -6.30 -2.39 -22.78
C SER A 365 -5.00 -1.61 -22.55
N LEU A 366 -4.73 -0.61 -23.38
CA LEU A 366 -3.55 0.25 -23.29
C LEU A 366 -3.95 1.68 -22.94
N LEU A 367 -3.32 2.25 -21.91
CA LEU A 367 -3.46 3.64 -21.52
C LEU A 367 -2.09 4.32 -21.53
N VAL A 368 -1.90 5.32 -22.39
CA VAL A 368 -0.63 6.06 -22.50
C VAL A 368 -0.86 7.51 -22.11
N THR A 369 0.02 8.07 -21.28
CA THR A 369 0.00 9.50 -20.97
C THR A 369 1.08 10.27 -21.71
N SER A 370 0.78 11.53 -22.04
CA SER A 370 1.75 12.43 -22.66
C SER A 370 1.38 13.90 -22.43
N ARG A 371 2.36 14.80 -22.52
CA ARG A 371 2.08 16.22 -22.82
C ARG A 371 1.39 16.39 -24.18
N LYS A 372 0.78 17.56 -24.38
CA LYS A 372 0.26 18.02 -25.68
C LYS A 372 1.43 18.24 -26.65
N ILE A 373 1.89 17.18 -27.31
CA ILE A 373 2.94 17.22 -28.33
C ILE A 373 2.29 17.36 -29.72
N GLU A 374 2.95 18.07 -30.64
CA GLU A 374 2.45 18.23 -32.02
C GLU A 374 2.21 16.90 -32.74
N MET A 375 3.09 15.92 -32.56
CA MET A 375 2.97 14.55 -33.10
C MET A 375 1.67 13.84 -32.64
N LEU A 376 1.09 14.28 -31.52
CA LEU A 376 -0.12 13.71 -30.94
C LEU A 376 -1.35 14.63 -31.14
N LYS A 377 -1.26 15.63 -32.04
CA LYS A 377 -2.41 16.46 -32.44
C LYS A 377 -3.50 15.57 -33.04
N THR A 378 -3.12 14.66 -33.94
CA THR A 378 -3.97 13.55 -34.37
C THR A 378 -3.64 12.31 -33.55
N PRO A 379 -4.65 11.59 -33.01
CA PRO A 379 -4.38 10.33 -32.35
C PRO A 379 -3.72 9.35 -33.33
N PRO A 380 -2.71 8.57 -32.87
CA PRO A 380 -2.19 7.44 -33.62
C PRO A 380 -3.30 6.45 -33.99
N ALA A 381 -3.11 5.67 -35.05
CA ALA A 381 -4.14 4.74 -35.52
C ALA A 381 -4.57 3.78 -34.40
N GLY A 382 -5.90 3.67 -34.20
CA GLY A 382 -6.49 2.83 -33.16
C GLY A 382 -6.44 3.40 -31.74
N PHE A 383 -5.90 4.60 -31.52
CA PHE A 383 -5.97 5.27 -30.23
C PHE A 383 -7.13 6.26 -30.17
N THR A 384 -7.81 6.30 -29.03
CA THR A 384 -8.72 7.38 -28.70
C THR A 384 -8.04 8.40 -27.79
N ARG A 385 -8.08 9.68 -28.17
CA ARG A 385 -7.45 10.76 -27.40
C ARG A 385 -8.40 11.40 -26.39
N TYR A 386 -7.96 11.47 -25.14
CA TYR A 386 -8.61 12.18 -24.05
C TYR A 386 -7.70 13.28 -23.51
N GLU A 387 -8.30 14.36 -23.02
CA GLU A 387 -7.59 15.49 -22.41
C GLU A 387 -7.98 15.64 -20.95
N LEU A 388 -6.99 15.71 -20.06
CA LEU A 388 -7.18 16.15 -18.67
C LEU A 388 -7.47 17.65 -18.65
N LEU A 389 -8.60 18.00 -18.06
CA LEU A 389 -9.03 19.38 -17.89
C LEU A 389 -8.44 19.98 -16.60
N PRO A 390 -8.19 21.30 -16.57
CA PRO A 390 -7.88 22.01 -15.34
C PRO A 390 -8.96 21.80 -14.27
N PHE A 391 -8.57 21.94 -13.01
CA PHE A 391 -9.48 21.91 -11.87
C PHE A 391 -10.47 23.06 -11.95
N GLU A 392 -11.73 22.73 -11.67
CA GLU A 392 -12.71 23.71 -11.24
C GLU A 392 -12.38 24.22 -9.84
N VAL A 393 -12.88 25.41 -9.51
CA VAL A 393 -12.75 25.99 -8.16
C VAL A 393 -13.25 24.99 -7.10
N SER A 394 -14.35 24.29 -7.38
CA SER A 394 -14.90 23.26 -6.48
C SER A 394 -13.90 22.12 -6.18
N GLN A 395 -13.13 21.67 -7.18
CA GLN A 395 -12.09 20.64 -7.04
C GLN A 395 -10.88 21.18 -6.28
N ALA A 396 -10.46 22.42 -6.54
CA ALA A 396 -9.39 23.07 -5.82
C ALA A 396 -9.70 23.21 -4.32
N LEU A 397 -10.92 23.62 -3.98
CA LEU A 397 -11.36 23.72 -2.58
C LEU A 397 -11.42 22.36 -1.89
N LYS A 398 -11.84 21.31 -2.60
CA LYS A 398 -11.80 19.93 -2.07
C LYS A 398 -10.36 19.49 -1.79
N LEU A 399 -9.41 19.82 -2.68
CA LEU A 399 -8.00 19.51 -2.48
C LEU A 399 -7.47 20.19 -1.22
N PHE A 400 -7.72 21.50 -1.05
CA PHE A 400 -7.31 22.21 0.16
C PHE A 400 -7.93 21.65 1.43
N ALA A 401 -9.22 21.31 1.41
CA ALA A 401 -9.90 20.72 2.56
C ALA A 401 -9.24 19.40 3.00
N LYS A 402 -8.79 18.58 2.03
CA LYS A 402 -8.05 17.35 2.31
C LYS A 402 -6.63 17.62 2.83
N LEU A 403 -5.93 18.59 2.26
CA LEU A 403 -4.55 18.92 2.65
C LEU A 403 -4.43 19.52 4.06
N VAL A 404 -5.42 20.31 4.49
CA VAL A 404 -5.41 21.01 5.79
C VAL A 404 -5.92 20.17 6.97
N GLU A 405 -6.36 18.93 6.74
CA GLU A 405 -6.80 17.98 7.79
C GLU A 405 -7.76 18.59 8.83
N GLY A 406 -8.73 19.39 8.36
CA GLY A 406 -9.73 20.01 9.23
C GLY A 406 -9.32 21.34 9.89
N ASN A 407 -8.12 21.87 9.62
CA ASN A 407 -7.74 23.22 10.06
C ASN A 407 -8.55 24.29 9.29
N LYS A 408 -9.63 24.76 9.93
CA LYS A 408 -10.58 25.71 9.34
C LYS A 408 -9.95 27.06 9.00
N ASP A 409 -8.98 27.52 9.78
CA ASP A 409 -8.35 28.84 9.57
C ASP A 409 -7.41 28.80 8.37
N LYS A 410 -6.59 27.76 8.24
CA LYS A 410 -5.78 27.53 7.04
C LYS A 410 -6.65 27.39 5.79
N LEU A 411 -7.76 26.66 5.87
CA LEU A 411 -8.69 26.51 4.75
C LEU A 411 -9.31 27.85 4.32
N LYS A 412 -9.68 28.71 5.28
CA LYS A 412 -10.17 30.06 4.98
C LYS A 412 -9.10 30.91 4.30
N LEU A 413 -7.84 30.83 4.77
CA LEU A 413 -6.73 31.55 4.17
C LEU A 413 -6.49 31.10 2.72
N LEU A 414 -6.49 29.78 2.47
CA LEU A 414 -6.33 29.20 1.14
C LEU A 414 -7.49 29.58 0.20
N LYS A 415 -8.72 29.60 0.71
CA LYS A 415 -9.89 30.11 -0.04
C LYS A 415 -9.68 31.55 -0.49
N SER A 416 -9.35 32.43 0.45
CA SER A 416 -9.11 33.84 0.15
C SER A 416 -7.92 34.03 -0.81
N GLY A 417 -6.86 33.22 -0.64
CA GLY A 417 -5.72 33.23 -1.55
C GLY A 417 -6.11 32.83 -2.96
N LEU A 418 -6.79 31.70 -3.12
CA LEU A 418 -7.26 31.21 -4.41
C LEU A 418 -8.15 32.25 -5.11
N GLU A 419 -9.10 32.86 -4.39
CA GLU A 419 -9.99 33.90 -4.96
C GLU A 419 -9.20 35.06 -5.59
N LYS A 420 -8.08 35.46 -4.97
CA LYS A 420 -7.22 36.56 -5.44
C LYS A 420 -6.38 36.20 -6.67
N ILE A 421 -5.95 34.94 -6.79
CA ILE A 421 -4.95 34.53 -7.80
C ILE A 421 -5.47 33.53 -8.85
N GLN A 422 -6.68 32.99 -8.71
CA GLN A 422 -7.25 31.95 -9.59
C GLN A 422 -7.24 32.29 -11.08
N PHE A 423 -7.41 33.57 -11.44
CA PHE A 423 -7.39 34.01 -12.84
C PHE A 423 -5.98 34.27 -13.39
N LYS A 424 -4.98 34.24 -12.51
CA LYS A 424 -3.58 34.56 -12.82
C LYS A 424 -2.70 33.30 -12.81
N MET A 425 -3.18 32.17 -12.28
CA MET A 425 -2.46 30.91 -12.19
C MET A 425 -3.20 29.79 -12.92
N PRO A 426 -2.50 28.77 -13.45
CA PRO A 426 -3.16 27.59 -13.96
C PRO A 426 -3.81 26.81 -12.80
N MET A 427 -5.08 26.45 -12.98
CA MET A 427 -5.83 25.62 -12.03
C MET A 427 -5.45 24.16 -12.20
N VAL A 428 -4.20 23.82 -11.92
CA VAL A 428 -3.68 22.43 -12.00
C VAL A 428 -3.20 21.97 -10.64
N PRO A 429 -3.20 20.64 -10.36
CA PRO A 429 -2.87 20.11 -9.03
C PRO A 429 -1.58 20.67 -8.42
N LEU A 430 -0.49 20.73 -9.19
CA LEU A 430 0.79 21.20 -8.67
C LEU A 430 0.74 22.66 -8.21
N SER A 431 0.12 23.54 -9.00
CA SER A 431 0.01 24.96 -8.66
C SER A 431 -0.78 25.18 -7.38
N LEU A 432 -1.80 24.35 -7.14
CA LEU A 432 -2.58 24.37 -5.90
C LEU A 432 -1.77 23.80 -4.72
N ILE A 433 -1.03 22.71 -4.91
CA ILE A 433 -0.16 22.15 -3.86
C ILE A 433 0.90 23.19 -3.45
N LEU A 434 1.49 23.91 -4.39
CA LEU A 434 2.45 24.98 -4.10
C LEU A 434 1.81 26.14 -3.32
N LEU A 435 0.59 26.53 -3.66
CA LEU A 435 -0.15 27.53 -2.87
C LEU A 435 -0.37 27.04 -1.42
N PHE A 436 -0.71 25.76 -1.27
CA PHE A 436 -0.84 25.14 0.05
C PHE A 436 0.46 25.19 0.85
N GLU A 437 1.59 24.80 0.26
CA GLU A 437 2.89 24.80 0.94
C GLU A 437 3.32 26.21 1.37
N LEU A 438 3.08 27.21 0.53
CA LEU A 438 3.39 28.61 0.85
C LEU A 438 2.59 29.10 2.07
N VAL A 439 1.29 28.81 2.09
CA VAL A 439 0.42 29.14 3.23
C VAL A 439 0.80 28.34 4.47
N GLU A 440 1.20 27.08 4.31
CA GLU A 440 1.63 26.23 5.41
C GLU A 440 2.88 26.76 6.11
N GLU A 441 3.87 27.24 5.34
CA GLU A 441 5.14 27.77 5.83
C GLU A 441 5.00 29.18 6.42
N LYS A 442 4.39 30.11 5.67
CA LYS A 442 4.41 31.54 6.01
C LYS A 442 3.14 32.06 6.68
N ARG A 443 2.04 31.29 6.65
CA ARG A 443 0.68 31.76 7.03
C ARG A 443 0.24 33.03 6.30
N GLU A 444 0.80 33.30 5.13
CA GLU A 444 0.52 34.47 4.32
C GLU A 444 -0.05 34.06 2.95
N ILE A 445 -0.85 34.94 2.39
CA ILE A 445 -1.41 34.78 1.04
C ILE A 445 -0.43 35.45 0.07
N PRO A 446 0.02 34.76 -0.99
CA PRO A 446 0.88 35.40 -1.98
C PRO A 446 0.19 36.61 -2.60
N GLU A 447 0.88 37.74 -2.65
CA GLU A 447 0.34 38.98 -3.22
C GLU A 447 0.25 38.90 -4.74
N SER A 448 1.08 38.06 -5.36
CA SER A 448 1.11 37.84 -6.79
C SER A 448 1.49 36.42 -7.15
N VAL A 449 1.16 36.04 -8.39
CA VAL A 449 1.54 34.75 -8.96
C VAL A 449 3.06 34.61 -9.15
N ASN A 450 3.80 35.72 -9.23
CA ASN A 450 5.26 35.69 -9.30
C ASN A 450 5.89 35.14 -8.02
N GLU A 451 5.34 35.45 -6.85
CA GLU A 451 5.83 34.95 -5.56
C GLU A 451 5.67 33.42 -5.44
N LEU A 452 4.56 32.89 -5.98
CA LEU A 452 4.32 31.45 -6.06
C LEU A 452 5.31 30.75 -7.00
N TYR A 453 5.75 31.44 -8.07
CA TYR A 453 6.70 30.90 -9.05
C TYR A 453 8.17 31.08 -8.66
N ASP A 454 8.55 32.15 -7.96
CA ASP A 454 9.91 32.32 -7.45
C ASP A 454 10.24 31.18 -6.45
N ARG A 455 9.26 30.76 -5.64
CA ARG A 455 9.40 29.57 -4.79
C ARG A 455 9.38 28.24 -5.55
N PHE A 456 8.57 28.10 -6.61
CA PHE A 456 8.67 26.93 -7.49
C PHE A 456 10.08 26.78 -8.06
N THR A 457 10.68 27.91 -8.43
CA THR A 457 12.04 27.99 -8.94
C THR A 457 13.04 27.56 -7.86
N ASP A 458 12.92 28.07 -6.62
CA ASP A 458 13.76 27.65 -5.50
C ASP A 458 13.65 26.15 -5.16
N ILE A 459 12.43 25.57 -5.24
CA ILE A 459 12.16 24.14 -5.02
C ILE A 459 12.72 23.29 -6.17
N ALA A 460 12.50 23.69 -7.42
CA ALA A 460 12.96 22.97 -8.61
C ALA A 460 14.50 22.97 -8.73
N PHE A 461 15.17 24.06 -8.35
CA PHE A 461 16.63 24.17 -8.40
C PHE A 461 17.35 23.55 -7.19
N GLY A 462 16.67 22.74 -6.36
CA GLY A 462 17.31 22.02 -5.25
C GLY A 462 17.92 22.94 -4.17
N ARG A 463 17.58 24.23 -4.12
CA ARG A 463 18.00 25.11 -3.01
C ARG A 463 17.35 24.72 -1.68
N TRP A 464 16.33 23.88 -1.75
CA TRP A 464 15.64 23.25 -0.62
C TRP A 464 16.30 21.94 -0.15
N ASP A 465 17.22 21.34 -0.92
CA ASP A 465 17.75 19.99 -0.68
C ASP A 465 18.75 19.86 0.48
N LYS A 466 19.22 20.96 1.06
CA LYS A 466 20.27 20.88 2.08
C LYS A 466 19.81 20.42 3.47
N ASP A 467 18.52 20.50 3.78
CA ASP A 467 18.01 20.18 5.13
C ASP A 467 17.19 18.88 5.23
N LYS A 468 16.90 18.17 4.12
CA LYS A 468 15.92 17.06 4.15
C LYS A 468 16.27 15.76 3.42
N GLY A 469 17.48 15.60 2.89
CA GLY A 469 17.97 14.31 2.39
C GLY A 469 17.13 13.72 1.25
N ILE A 470 16.61 14.58 0.37
CA ILE A 470 15.77 14.17 -0.75
C ILE A 470 16.63 14.10 -2.01
N GLU A 471 16.83 12.91 -2.59
CA GLU A 471 17.22 12.80 -4.01
C GLU A 471 15.93 12.84 -4.84
N VAL A 472 15.38 14.03 -5.10
CA VAL A 472 14.44 14.17 -6.22
C VAL A 472 15.28 14.38 -7.47
N THR A 473 15.42 13.33 -8.27
CA THR A 473 15.98 13.44 -9.61
C THR A 473 14.95 14.12 -10.51
N PHE A 474 14.87 15.46 -10.45
CA PHE A 474 14.19 16.24 -11.48
C PHE A 474 14.98 16.12 -12.77
N GLU A 475 14.36 15.59 -13.81
CA GLU A 475 15.01 15.55 -15.11
C GLU A 475 14.86 16.90 -15.83
N LEU A 476 16.02 17.54 -16.04
CA LEU A 476 16.32 18.82 -16.71
C LEU A 476 15.42 19.19 -17.90
N SER A 477 14.88 18.22 -18.64
CA SER A 477 14.02 18.49 -19.81
C SER A 477 12.65 19.09 -19.46
N THR A 478 12.15 18.85 -18.24
CA THR A 478 10.89 19.45 -17.76
C THR A 478 11.07 20.92 -17.39
N GLU A 479 12.29 21.29 -16.99
CA GLU A 479 12.67 22.64 -16.56
C GLU A 479 12.68 23.61 -17.74
N GLU A 480 13.35 23.28 -18.85
CA GLU A 480 13.51 24.21 -19.99
C GLU A 480 12.18 24.57 -20.67
N ALA A 481 11.25 23.62 -20.78
CA ALA A 481 9.96 23.85 -21.45
C ALA A 481 8.99 24.66 -20.59
N LEU A 482 9.00 24.45 -19.26
CA LEU A 482 8.24 25.28 -18.33
C LEU A 482 8.87 26.67 -18.26
N LEU A 483 10.20 26.77 -18.11
CA LEU A 483 10.96 28.03 -18.16
C LEU A 483 10.74 28.80 -19.47
N GLY A 484 10.58 28.11 -20.61
CA GLY A 484 10.24 28.71 -21.89
C GLY A 484 8.86 29.35 -21.92
N ARG A 485 7.83 28.67 -21.38
CA ARG A 485 6.50 29.29 -21.17
C ARG A 485 6.57 30.43 -20.14
N LEU A 486 7.37 30.29 -19.08
CA LEU A 486 7.55 31.28 -18.01
C LEU A 486 8.27 32.55 -18.49
N GLY A 487 9.29 32.43 -19.35
CA GLY A 487 9.96 33.56 -20.00
C GLY A 487 8.99 34.36 -20.87
N THR A 488 8.11 33.67 -21.58
CA THR A 488 7.09 34.31 -22.43
C THR A 488 6.08 35.13 -21.61
N TYR A 489 5.64 34.62 -20.44
CA TYR A 489 4.76 35.36 -19.52
C TYR A 489 5.47 36.54 -18.85
N ARG A 490 6.73 36.37 -18.40
CA ARG A 490 7.52 37.44 -17.78
C ARG A 490 7.83 38.58 -18.76
N ILE A 491 8.05 38.28 -20.04
CA ILE A 491 8.22 39.28 -21.11
C ILE A 491 6.91 39.98 -21.44
N ALA A 492 5.77 39.27 -21.44
CA ALA A 492 4.46 39.86 -21.69
C ALA A 492 4.03 40.89 -20.60
N PHE A 493 4.45 40.68 -19.35
CA PHE A 493 4.15 41.59 -18.24
C PHE A 493 5.16 42.75 -18.11
N LYS A 494 6.43 42.58 -18.48
CA LYS A 494 7.41 43.69 -18.52
C LYS A 494 7.15 44.74 -19.61
N ARG A 495 6.25 44.47 -20.57
CA ARG A 495 5.89 45.42 -21.64
C ARG A 495 4.66 46.28 -21.32
N LYS A 496 4.13 46.20 -20.10
CA LYS A 496 2.93 46.94 -19.66
C LYS A 496 3.17 47.95 -18.54
N ASP A 497 4.43 48.25 -18.24
CA ASP A 497 4.84 49.38 -17.40
C ASP A 497 5.50 50.47 -18.26
#